data_AF-A0A561UZ18-F1
#
_entry.id   AF-A0A561UZ18-F1
#
_cell.length_a   1.000
_cell.length_b   1.000
_cell.length_c   1.000
_cell.angle_alpha   90.00
_cell.angle_beta   90.00
_cell.angle_gamma   90.00
#
_symmetry.space_group_name_H-M   'P 1'
#
loop_
_entity.id
_entity.type
_entity.pdbx_description
1 polymer ?
#
loop_
_entity_poly.entity_id
_entity_poly.type
_entity_poly.pdbx_seq_one_letter_code
_entity_poly.pdbx_strand_id
1 'polypeptide(L)' 'MRRHATKPQADEYGEVELRDWYRPRDLLPGRAESLIGAADSLAGTTDRIMTETGLAALTPLDH' A
#
# COMPACT_ATOMS: atom_id res chain seq x y z
N MET A 1 -19.53 5.09 3.26
CA MET A 1 -19.86 4.12 4.32
C MET A 1 -20.22 2.70 3.87
N ARG A 2 -21.01 2.47 2.82
CA ARG A 2 -21.45 1.11 2.42
C ARG A 2 -20.34 0.05 2.26
N ARG A 3 -19.17 0.43 1.72
CA ARG A 3 -18.01 -0.47 1.55
C ARG A 3 -17.20 -0.69 2.84
N HIS A 4 -17.30 0.23 3.81
CA HIS A 4 -16.63 0.09 5.11
C HIS A 4 -17.37 -0.90 6.00
N ALA A 5 -18.70 -0.89 5.94
CA ALA A 5 -19.57 -1.78 6.71
C ALA A 5 -19.31 -3.29 6.51
N THR A 6 -18.59 -3.67 5.45
CA THR A 6 -18.24 -5.07 5.17
C THR A 6 -16.81 -5.43 5.58
N LYS A 7 -16.05 -4.50 6.19
CA LYS A 7 -14.68 -4.76 6.64
C LYS A 7 -14.67 -5.29 8.08
N PRO A 8 -13.70 -6.15 8.45
CA PRO A 8 -13.60 -6.67 9.83
C PRO A 8 -13.52 -5.57 10.90
N GLN A 9 -12.87 -4.45 10.59
CA GLN A 9 -12.72 -3.30 11.50
C GLN A 9 -13.84 -2.25 11.34
N ALA A 10 -15.01 -2.63 10.82
CA ALA A 10 -16.10 -1.69 10.56
C ALA A 10 -16.55 -0.94 11.83
N ASP A 11 -16.53 -1.62 12.98
CA ASP A 11 -16.97 -1.09 14.27
C ASP A 11 -15.86 -0.38 15.06
N GLU A 12 -14.62 -0.45 14.59
CA GLU A 12 -13.47 0.15 15.27
C GLU A 12 -13.39 1.66 15.05
N TYR A 13 -13.86 2.14 13.88
CA TYR A 13 -13.85 3.56 13.52
C TYR A 13 -15.09 3.99 12.75
N GLY A 14 -15.68 5.11 13.17
CA GLY A 14 -16.90 5.70 12.62
C GLY A 14 -16.67 6.70 11.48
N GLU A 15 -17.76 7.27 10.93
CA GLU A 15 -17.67 8.19 9.78
C GLU A 15 -16.89 9.47 10.07
N VAL A 16 -17.06 10.00 11.27
CA VAL A 16 -16.40 11.23 11.69
C VAL A 16 -14.89 11.01 11.73
N GLU A 17 -14.43 9.91 12.34
CA GLU A 17 -13.01 9.57 12.42
C GLU A 17 -12.40 9.32 11.03
N LEU A 18 -13.10 8.57 10.17
CA LEU A 18 -12.65 8.35 8.79
C LEU A 18 -12.53 9.66 7.99
N ARG A 19 -13.41 10.65 8.23
CA ARG A 19 -13.34 11.97 7.58
C ARG A 19 -12.20 12.81 8.11
N ASP A 20 -11.87 12.68 9.39
CA ASP A 20 -10.78 13.44 10.01
C ASP A 20 -9.38 12.96 9.60
N TRP A 21 -9.26 11.70 9.15
CA TRP A 21 -8.04 11.19 8.52
C TRP A 21 -7.79 11.78 7.13
N TYR A 22 -8.84 12.23 6.45
CA TYR A 22 -8.66 12.83 5.13
C TYR A 22 -7.99 14.20 5.25
N ARG A 23 -6.82 14.31 4.64
CA ARG A 23 -6.08 15.56 4.52
C ARG A 23 -5.90 15.91 3.04
N PRO A 24 -6.41 17.06 2.57
CA PRO A 24 -6.20 17.48 1.19
C PRO A 24 -4.71 17.59 0.88
N ARG A 25 -4.26 16.91 -0.19
CA ARG A 25 -2.85 16.83 -0.60
C ARG A 25 -1.92 16.15 0.42
N ASP A 26 -2.45 15.24 1.23
CA ASP A 26 -1.63 14.32 2.02
C ASP A 26 -1.04 13.23 1.13
N LEU A 27 -0.12 13.68 0.28
CA LEU A 27 0.65 12.83 -0.62
C LEU A 27 1.78 12.21 0.20
N LEU A 28 2.00 10.91 0.03
CA LEU A 28 3.12 10.21 0.62
C LEU A 28 4.43 10.91 0.18
N PRO A 29 5.18 11.54 1.11
CA PRO A 29 6.41 12.24 0.75
C PRO A 29 7.40 11.24 0.16
N GLY A 30 7.94 11.56 -1.02
CA GLY A 30 8.94 10.74 -1.72
C GLY A 30 8.40 9.60 -2.57
N ARG A 31 7.07 9.42 -2.73
CA ARG A 31 6.55 8.41 -3.66
C ARG A 31 6.43 8.94 -5.09
N ALA A 32 7.30 8.46 -5.97
CA ALA A 32 6.99 8.33 -7.38
C ALA A 32 6.24 7.01 -7.58
N GLU A 33 5.05 7.04 -8.19
CA GLU A 33 4.43 5.80 -8.66
C GLU A 33 5.27 5.24 -9.82
N SER A 34 5.69 3.97 -9.72
CA SER A 34 6.46 3.28 -10.76
C SER A 34 5.53 2.44 -11.63
N LEU A 35 5.55 2.66 -12.94
CA LEU A 35 4.82 1.81 -13.89
C LEU A 35 5.61 0.51 -14.14
N ILE A 36 4.94 -0.64 -14.03
CA ILE A 36 5.45 -1.93 -14.50
C ILE A 36 4.93 -2.11 -15.92
N GLY A 37 5.84 -2.22 -16.89
CA GLY A 37 5.48 -2.36 -18.29
C GLY A 37 4.98 -3.76 -18.61
N ALA A 38 4.17 -3.90 -19.66
CA ALA A 38 3.66 -5.20 -20.09
C ALA A 38 4.77 -6.16 -20.60
N ALA A 39 5.95 -5.63 -20.92
CA ALA A 39 7.12 -6.42 -21.31
C ALA A 39 7.91 -6.97 -20.10
N ASP A 40 7.62 -6.48 -18.88
CA ASP A 40 8.31 -6.95 -17.69
C ASP A 40 7.84 -8.36 -17.34
N SER A 41 8.79 -9.27 -17.19
CA SER A 41 8.48 -10.60 -16.68
C SER A 41 8.07 -10.51 -15.20
N LEU A 42 7.28 -11.48 -14.73
CA LEU A 42 6.91 -11.57 -13.32
C LEU A 42 8.16 -11.59 -12.41
N ALA A 43 9.16 -12.41 -12.76
CA ALA A 43 10.39 -12.51 -11.98
C ALA A 43 11.18 -11.19 -11.95
N GLY A 44 11.32 -10.51 -13.10
CA GLY A 44 12.00 -9.21 -13.16
C GLY A 44 11.26 -8.12 -12.41
N THR A 45 9.93 -8.15 -12.45
CA THR A 45 9.08 -7.23 -11.68
C THR A 45 9.26 -7.45 -10.18
N THR A 46 9.20 -8.70 -9.72
CA THR A 46 9.38 -9.05 -8.31
C THR A 46 10.75 -8.61 -7.80
N ASP A 47 11.82 -8.90 -8.55
CA ASP A 47 13.19 -8.53 -8.17
C ASP A 47 13.36 -7.00 -8.06
N ARG A 48 12.80 -6.27 -9.03
CA ARG A 48 12.79 -4.80 -9.01
C ARG A 48 12.06 -4.26 -7.78
N ILE A 49 10.86 -4.77 -7.47
CA ILE A 49 10.09 -4.35 -6.29
C ILE A 49 10.88 -4.62 -5.01
N MET A 50 11.44 -5.82 -4.87
CA MET A 50 12.22 -6.21 -3.69
C MET A 50 13.42 -5.28 -3.49
N THR A 51 14.08 -4.88 -4.57
CA THR A 51 15.24 -3.98 -4.53
C THR A 51 14.85 -2.52 -4.25
N GLU A 52 13.91 -1.95 -5.00
CA GLU A 52 13.50 -0.54 -4.87
C GLU A 52 12.89 -0.21 -3.52
N THR A 53 12.23 -1.19 -2.89
CA THR A 53 11.62 -1.03 -1.57
C THR A 53 12.57 -1.36 -0.42
N GLY A 54 13.77 -1.87 -0.71
CA GLY A 54 14.73 -2.35 0.29
C GLY A 54 14.33 -3.67 0.96
N LEU A 55 13.21 -4.29 0.56
CA LEU A 55 12.74 -5.58 1.10
C LEU A 55 13.74 -6.72 0.85
N ALA A 56 14.55 -6.65 -0.21
CA ALA A 56 15.59 -7.63 -0.52
C ALA A 56 16.63 -7.77 0.60
N ALA A 57 16.83 -6.74 1.43
CA ALA A 57 17.77 -6.76 2.54
C ALA A 57 17.15 -7.20 3.87
N LEU A 58 15.82 -7.39 3.92
CA LEU A 58 15.13 -7.80 5.15
C LEU A 58 15.17 -9.31 5.31
N THR A 59 15.29 -9.75 6.57
CA THR A 59 15.08 -11.16 6.91
C THR A 59 13.60 -11.50 6.74
N PRO A 60 13.25 -12.60 6.06
CA PRO A 60 11.87 -13.07 6.00
C PRO A 60 11.31 -13.27 7.41
N LEU A 61 10.05 -12.88 7.62
CA LEU A 61 9.34 -13.20 8.85
C LEU A 61 8.95 -14.68 8.79
N ASP A 62 9.25 -15.41 9.86
CA ASP A 62 8.75 -16.78 10.04
C ASP A 62 7.22 -16.72 10.22
N HIS A 63 6.51 -17.60 9.51
CA HIS A 63 5.05 -17.74 9.56
C HIS A 63 4.60 -18.79 10.56
#